data_AF-A0A1H0HMV6-F1
#
_entry.id   AF-A0A1H0HMV6-F1
#
_cell.length_a   1.000
_cell.length_b   1.000
_cell.length_c   1.000
_cell.angle_alpha   90.00
_cell.angle_beta   90.00
_cell.angle_gamma   90.00
#
_symmetry.space_group_name_H-M   'P 1'
#
loop_
_entity.id
_entity.type
_entity.pdbx_description
1 polymer ?
#
loop_
_entity_poly.entity_id
_entity_poly.type
_entity_poly.pdbx_seq_one_letter_code
_entity_poly.pdbx_strand_id
1 'polypeptide(L)'
;MAGNGIANGALAALLAVQVSAVAPGAARAQGTVPTEVPVPRATQGPAQGTVSSPPGPARAGPVTRAGYFYIGGRYQKLGDKTVMVGQMFVQSRTPARVTQPYPVVMVHGLAQTGVNYLATADGRPGWVQRFVEKGFQVYVVDQVGRGRSGTNPEVYGPYDRLGTRSLERTYTAPEVYDLYPQAKLHTRWPEGPGVQGNAAFDQFFASQVPFLANSQQTEEWVDPALVALLEKIGPAILLTHGQAALFGWAASDARPDLVKAHVAVEPSGPPFFDVQFRGGKDFWEKNGDGRARAYGLTRMPLTFAPPVKAPEDLVVVQEAKGTEAKGSDAKGSDAKGADAKGADAKADGRIRCWLQGEPARTLPNLAKVPTVLVTAEASFHATYDACTAAFLTQAGAKPDVIQLADRGLRGNGHMMMLETNSDAVADVLADWLAGRVK
;
A
#
# COMPACT_ATOMS: atom_id res chain seq x y z
N MET A 1 28.34 -53.98 40.43
CA MET A 1 29.28 -53.98 39.28
C MET A 1 28.46 -53.78 38.01
N ALA A 2 28.93 -52.91 37.11
CA ALA A 2 28.74 -52.78 35.65
C ALA A 2 27.43 -53.30 34.98
N GLY A 3 26.75 -52.62 34.04
CA GLY A 3 27.20 -51.63 33.03
C GLY A 3 27.32 -52.31 31.65
N ASN A 4 26.87 -51.78 30.49
CA ASN A 4 26.42 -50.45 30.05
C ASN A 4 25.29 -50.60 28.96
N GLY A 5 24.68 -49.57 28.35
CA GLY A 5 24.89 -48.13 28.45
C GLY A 5 24.00 -47.23 27.55
N ILE A 6 24.09 -45.93 27.88
CA ILE A 6 24.19 -44.75 27.01
C ILE A 6 22.93 -44.29 26.23
N ALA A 7 22.35 -43.20 26.74
CA ALA A 7 21.61 -42.20 25.98
C ALA A 7 22.27 -40.82 26.17
N ASN A 8 22.33 -40.04 25.09
CA ASN A 8 22.61 -38.60 24.93
C ASN A 8 22.98 -38.40 23.44
N GLY A 9 22.62 -37.33 22.72
CA GLY A 9 21.96 -36.08 23.09
C GLY A 9 22.61 -34.94 22.30
N ALA A 10 21.84 -34.09 21.60
CA ALA A 10 22.37 -32.90 20.94
C ALA A 10 21.29 -31.81 20.80
N LEU A 11 21.46 -30.74 21.56
CA LEU A 11 20.70 -29.49 21.49
C LEU A 11 21.57 -28.46 20.76
N ALA A 12 21.05 -27.74 19.77
CA ALA A 12 21.72 -26.60 19.13
C ALA A 12 20.92 -25.33 19.46
N ALA A 13 21.36 -24.48 20.40
CA ALA A 13 22.46 -23.50 20.30
C ALA A 13 22.02 -22.17 19.68
N LEU A 14 21.44 -21.28 20.51
CA LEU A 14 21.41 -19.84 20.25
C LEU A 14 22.78 -19.25 20.62
N LEU A 15 23.39 -18.47 19.72
CA LEU A 15 24.46 -17.54 20.11
C LEU A 15 23.85 -16.26 20.68
N ALA A 16 24.13 -15.98 21.95
CA ALA A 16 24.00 -14.65 22.52
C ALA A 16 25.36 -13.96 22.48
N VAL A 17 25.43 -12.76 21.88
CA VAL A 17 26.64 -11.92 21.95
C VAL A 17 26.62 -11.17 23.29
N GLN A 18 27.63 -11.41 24.11
CA GLN A 18 27.81 -10.69 25.37
C GLN A 18 28.29 -9.25 25.12
N VAL A 19 27.67 -8.29 25.80
CA VAL A 19 28.21 -6.93 25.94
C VAL A 19 28.76 -6.81 27.36
N SER A 20 30.08 -6.65 27.46
CA SER A 20 30.77 -6.50 28.75
C SER A 20 30.42 -5.17 29.43
N ALA A 21 30.09 -5.22 30.72
CA ALA A 21 29.88 -4.03 31.53
C ALA A 21 31.21 -3.32 31.82
N VAL A 22 31.20 -1.98 31.73
CA VAL A 22 32.30 -1.11 32.21
C VAL A 22 31.79 -0.34 33.43
N ALA A 23 32.57 -0.37 34.51
CA ALA A 23 32.23 0.26 35.79
C ALA A 23 32.42 1.79 35.76
N PRO A 24 31.73 2.57 36.61
CA PRO A 24 31.74 4.03 36.56
C PRO A 24 33.01 4.64 37.17
N GLY A 25 33.65 5.55 36.44
CA GLY A 25 34.82 6.32 36.86
C GLY A 25 34.47 7.78 37.22
N ALA A 26 35.10 8.28 38.29
CA ALA A 26 34.92 9.58 38.95
C ALA A 26 34.59 10.81 38.08
N ALA A 27 33.70 11.67 38.60
CA ALA A 27 33.40 12.99 38.05
C ALA A 27 34.54 14.01 38.27
N ARG A 28 34.76 14.91 37.30
CA ARG A 28 35.46 16.19 37.53
C ARG A 28 34.99 17.31 36.58
N ALA A 29 34.69 18.45 37.20
CA ALA A 29 34.72 19.84 36.73
C ALA A 29 34.05 20.25 35.40
N GLN A 30 33.17 21.24 35.53
CA GLN A 30 32.51 22.00 34.47
C GLN A 30 33.53 22.71 33.55
N GLY A 31 33.26 22.70 32.24
CA GLY A 31 33.81 23.64 31.26
C GLY A 31 32.69 24.51 30.69
N THR A 32 32.95 25.81 30.50
CA THR A 32 31.94 26.79 30.08
C THR A 32 31.59 26.70 28.59
N VAL A 33 30.31 26.92 28.26
CA VAL A 33 29.81 27.00 26.89
C VAL A 33 30.05 28.41 26.32
N PRO A 34 30.69 28.57 25.15
CA PRO A 34 30.71 29.85 24.45
C PRO A 34 29.35 30.13 23.80
N THR A 35 28.67 31.18 24.24
CA THR A 35 27.54 31.76 23.54
C THR A 35 28.04 32.75 22.50
N GLU A 36 27.84 32.46 21.20
CA GLU A 36 27.46 33.39 20.11
C GLU A 36 27.75 32.76 18.74
N VAL A 37 26.78 32.81 17.83
CA VAL A 37 26.96 32.56 16.39
C VAL A 37 26.54 33.83 15.66
N PRO A 38 27.43 34.48 14.89
CA PRO A 38 27.10 35.77 14.27
C PRO A 38 26.21 35.59 13.03
N VAL A 39 25.13 36.37 12.98
CA VAL A 39 24.22 36.46 11.84
C VAL A 39 24.78 37.45 10.80
N PRO A 40 24.80 37.14 9.49
CA PRO A 40 25.26 38.08 8.46
C PRO A 40 24.29 39.27 8.32
N ARG A 41 24.84 40.48 8.31
CA ARG A 41 24.07 41.73 8.23
C ARG A 41 23.77 42.09 6.77
N ALA A 42 22.52 41.94 6.34
CA ALA A 42 22.09 42.40 5.01
C ALA A 42 22.07 43.94 4.94
N THR A 43 22.71 44.51 3.92
CA THR A 43 22.70 45.95 3.63
C THR A 43 21.44 46.34 2.87
N GLN A 44 20.73 47.38 3.35
CA GLN A 44 19.54 47.91 2.68
C GLN A 44 19.95 48.92 1.59
N GLY A 45 19.46 48.70 0.36
CA GLY A 45 19.42 49.73 -0.69
C GLY A 45 18.12 50.55 -0.62
N PRO A 46 18.09 51.77 -1.20
CA PRO A 46 16.95 52.68 -1.04
C PRO A 46 15.71 52.24 -1.84
N ALA A 47 14.54 52.44 -1.24
CA ALA A 47 13.25 52.10 -1.85
C ALA A 47 12.85 53.07 -2.98
N GLN A 48 12.18 52.54 -4.01
CA GLN A 48 11.48 53.34 -5.01
C GLN A 48 10.08 52.76 -5.31
N GLY A 49 9.09 53.65 -5.38
CA GLY A 49 7.96 53.57 -6.32
C GLY A 49 6.94 52.46 -6.13
N THR A 50 5.93 52.69 -5.28
CA THR A 50 4.67 51.95 -5.33
C THR A 50 3.88 52.27 -6.61
N VAL A 51 3.45 51.24 -7.34
CA VAL A 51 2.29 51.31 -8.25
C VAL A 51 1.38 50.13 -7.93
N SER A 52 0.42 50.36 -7.03
CA SER A 52 -0.59 49.36 -6.69
C SER A 52 -1.73 49.40 -7.70
N SER A 53 -1.75 48.46 -8.64
CA SER A 53 -2.98 48.14 -9.38
C SER A 53 -4.03 47.61 -8.39
N PRO A 54 -5.32 48.00 -8.50
CA PRO A 54 -6.36 47.46 -7.65
C PRO A 54 -6.48 45.94 -7.91
N PRO A 55 -6.62 45.10 -6.86
CA PRO A 55 -6.90 43.69 -7.07
C PRO A 55 -8.27 43.55 -7.73
N GLY A 56 -8.29 43.08 -8.97
CA GLY A 56 -9.53 42.62 -9.60
C GLY A 56 -10.17 41.53 -8.73
N PRO A 57 -11.51 41.36 -8.78
CA PRO A 57 -12.19 40.41 -7.91
C PRO A 57 -11.63 39.02 -8.15
N ALA A 58 -10.92 38.49 -7.14
CA ALA A 58 -10.47 37.11 -7.15
C ALA A 58 -11.71 36.24 -7.35
N ARG A 59 -11.76 35.49 -8.45
CA ARG A 59 -12.76 34.44 -8.63
C ARG A 59 -12.52 33.40 -7.55
N ALA A 60 -13.21 33.56 -6.41
CA ALA A 60 -13.25 32.57 -5.36
C ALA A 60 -13.73 31.25 -6.00
N GLY A 61 -12.84 30.26 -6.04
CA GLY A 61 -13.20 28.92 -6.49
C GLY A 61 -14.36 28.38 -5.64
N PRO A 62 -15.13 27.40 -6.15
CA PRO A 62 -16.24 26.82 -5.41
C PRO A 62 -15.76 26.34 -4.03
N VAL A 63 -16.36 26.88 -2.97
CA VAL A 63 -15.91 26.66 -1.60
C VAL A 63 -16.06 25.19 -1.24
N THR A 64 -14.92 24.49 -1.08
CA THR A 64 -14.90 23.13 -0.54
C THR A 64 -15.10 23.18 0.97
N ARG A 65 -15.92 22.27 1.51
CA ARG A 65 -16.04 22.08 2.95
C ARG A 65 -15.07 20.99 3.39
N ALA A 66 -14.30 21.27 4.44
CA ALA A 66 -13.38 20.33 5.05
C ALA A 66 -13.87 19.94 6.45
N GLY A 67 -13.64 18.69 6.84
CA GLY A 67 -13.90 18.20 8.18
C GLY A 67 -12.98 17.03 8.53
N TYR A 68 -13.08 16.56 9.76
CA TYR A 68 -12.49 15.29 10.17
C TYR A 68 -13.28 14.68 11.33
N PHE A 69 -13.10 13.38 11.54
CA PHE A 69 -13.56 12.66 12.73
C PHE A 69 -12.67 11.43 12.96
N TYR A 70 -12.89 10.75 14.09
CA TYR A 70 -12.34 9.41 14.34
C TYR A 70 -13.49 8.40 14.30
N ILE A 71 -13.20 7.17 13.85
CA ILE A 71 -14.16 6.07 13.77
C ILE A 71 -13.53 4.76 14.25
N GLY A 72 -14.38 3.80 14.63
CA GLY A 72 -13.95 2.62 15.38
C GLY A 72 -13.40 3.00 16.75
N GLY A 73 -12.40 2.24 17.22
CA GLY A 73 -11.76 2.45 18.51
C GLY A 73 -12.53 1.91 19.71
N ARG A 74 -11.79 1.65 20.79
CA ARG A 74 -12.30 1.26 22.11
C ARG A 74 -11.37 1.78 23.20
N TYR A 75 -11.92 1.98 24.38
CA TYR A 75 -11.12 2.19 25.59
C TYR A 75 -10.47 0.86 26.02
N GLN A 76 -9.18 0.90 26.35
CA GLN A 76 -8.42 -0.23 26.88
C GLN A 76 -7.63 0.21 28.12
N LYS A 77 -7.67 -0.61 29.17
CA LYS A 77 -6.90 -0.37 30.40
C LYS A 77 -5.47 -0.88 30.23
N LEU A 78 -4.49 -0.05 30.56
CA LEU A 78 -3.05 -0.35 30.56
C LEU A 78 -2.48 0.10 31.91
N GLY A 79 -2.31 -0.85 32.83
CA GLY A 79 -1.93 -0.55 34.21
C GLY A 79 -2.98 0.31 34.92
N ASP A 80 -2.59 1.52 35.31
CA ASP A 80 -3.42 2.55 35.93
C ASP A 80 -4.17 3.43 34.91
N LYS A 81 -3.75 3.43 33.64
CA LYS A 81 -4.30 4.29 32.57
C LYS A 81 -5.44 3.60 31.82
N THR A 82 -6.31 4.41 31.25
CA THR A 82 -7.26 4.00 30.21
C THR A 82 -6.98 4.80 28.94
N VAL A 83 -6.71 4.12 27.83
CA VAL A 83 -6.32 4.73 26.55
C VAL A 83 -7.31 4.38 25.44
N MET A 84 -7.37 5.17 24.38
CA MET A 84 -8.12 4.85 23.16
C MET A 84 -7.22 4.11 22.17
N VAL A 85 -7.69 2.95 21.69
CA VAL A 85 -7.00 2.10 20.69
C VAL A 85 -7.97 1.54 19.67
N GLY A 86 -7.51 1.26 18.44
CA GLY A 86 -8.34 0.77 17.35
C GLY A 86 -9.05 1.86 16.52
N GLN A 87 -8.79 3.14 16.82
CA GLN A 87 -9.40 4.27 16.12
C GLN A 87 -8.73 4.53 14.77
N MET A 88 -9.53 4.91 13.78
CA MET A 88 -9.10 5.38 12.46
C MET A 88 -9.43 6.86 12.34
N PHE A 89 -8.44 7.69 12.03
CA PHE A 89 -8.61 9.09 11.65
C PHE A 89 -9.19 9.17 10.23
N VAL A 90 -10.20 10.03 10.04
CA VAL A 90 -10.86 10.24 8.76
C VAL A 90 -10.98 11.74 8.50
N GLN A 91 -10.35 12.23 7.43
CA GLN A 91 -10.49 13.59 6.92
C GLN A 91 -11.46 13.60 5.75
N SER A 92 -12.38 14.58 5.70
CA SER A 92 -13.33 14.73 4.60
C SER A 92 -13.10 16.02 3.81
N ARG A 93 -13.34 15.94 2.50
CA ARG A 93 -13.45 17.09 1.59
C ARG A 93 -14.72 16.92 0.76
N THR A 94 -15.58 17.94 0.80
CA THR A 94 -16.87 17.94 0.10
C THR A 94 -16.91 19.14 -0.86
N PRO A 95 -17.24 18.96 -2.15
CA PRO A 95 -17.46 20.07 -3.07
C PRO A 95 -18.64 20.95 -2.63
N ALA A 96 -18.71 22.16 -3.18
CA ALA A 96 -19.84 23.06 -2.94
C ALA A 96 -21.18 22.42 -3.34
N ARG A 97 -21.17 21.60 -4.41
CA ARG A 97 -22.26 20.75 -4.85
C ARG A 97 -21.71 19.34 -5.11
N VAL A 98 -22.26 18.33 -4.42
CA VAL A 98 -22.02 16.92 -4.74
C VAL A 98 -22.85 16.57 -5.97
N THR A 99 -22.23 15.95 -6.97
CA THR A 99 -22.90 15.50 -8.21
C THR A 99 -22.75 14.00 -8.46
N GLN A 100 -21.89 13.32 -7.69
CA GLN A 100 -21.67 11.88 -7.77
C GLN A 100 -22.51 11.16 -6.71
N PRO A 101 -23.09 9.98 -7.00
CA PRO A 101 -24.06 9.33 -6.11
C PRO A 101 -23.42 8.76 -4.83
N TYR A 102 -22.13 8.42 -4.88
CA TYR A 102 -21.41 7.78 -3.78
C TYR A 102 -20.11 8.52 -3.46
N PRO A 103 -19.72 8.64 -2.18
CA PRO A 103 -18.42 9.18 -1.79
C PRO A 103 -17.29 8.19 -2.11
N VAL A 104 -16.07 8.71 -2.22
CA VAL A 104 -14.84 7.91 -2.36
C VAL A 104 -14.07 7.90 -1.05
N VAL A 105 -13.70 6.71 -0.55
CA VAL A 105 -12.81 6.52 0.60
C VAL A 105 -11.43 6.14 0.07
N MET A 106 -10.44 7.01 0.27
CA MET A 106 -9.05 6.82 -0.14
C MET A 106 -8.21 6.26 1.02
N VAL A 107 -7.57 5.10 0.80
CA VAL A 107 -6.82 4.33 1.80
C VAL A 107 -5.38 4.10 1.34
N HIS A 108 -4.41 4.67 2.05
CA HIS A 108 -2.98 4.67 1.68
C HIS A 108 -2.28 3.34 1.96
N GLY A 109 -1.10 3.12 1.36
CA GLY A 109 -0.28 1.91 1.51
C GLY A 109 0.59 1.82 2.78
N LEU A 110 1.60 0.94 2.70
CA LEU A 110 2.60 0.68 3.73
C LEU A 110 3.47 1.91 3.99
N ALA A 111 3.93 2.11 5.24
CA ALA A 111 4.78 3.23 5.70
C ALA A 111 4.25 4.67 5.45
N GLN A 112 3.07 4.81 4.84
CA GLN A 112 2.50 6.09 4.41
C GLN A 112 1.35 6.54 5.32
N THR A 113 0.77 7.70 5.01
CA THR A 113 -0.47 8.25 5.57
C THR A 113 -1.37 8.78 4.45
N GLY A 114 -2.57 9.29 4.77
CA GLY A 114 -3.50 9.86 3.80
C GLY A 114 -2.97 11.09 3.03
N VAL A 115 -1.83 11.67 3.44
CA VAL A 115 -1.25 12.86 2.78
C VAL A 115 -0.94 12.65 1.30
N ASN A 116 -0.65 11.41 0.89
CA ASN A 116 -0.35 11.03 -0.50
C ASN A 116 -1.47 11.37 -1.49
N TYR A 117 -2.70 11.56 -1.01
CA TYR A 117 -3.84 11.95 -1.84
C TYR A 117 -4.16 13.45 -1.75
N LEU A 118 -3.59 14.18 -0.78
CA LEU A 118 -3.86 15.61 -0.58
C LEU A 118 -3.02 16.48 -1.53
N ALA A 119 -1.73 16.16 -1.68
CA ALA A 119 -0.79 16.85 -2.56
C ALA A 119 0.27 15.86 -3.06
N THR A 120 0.89 16.17 -4.20
CA THR A 120 2.07 15.46 -4.69
C THR A 120 3.31 15.89 -3.88
N ALA A 121 4.41 15.14 -3.99
CA ALA A 121 5.62 15.43 -3.22
C ALA A 121 6.34 16.73 -3.68
N ASP A 122 6.09 17.17 -4.91
CA ASP A 122 6.47 18.48 -5.47
C ASP A 122 5.41 19.58 -5.29
N GLY A 123 4.37 19.33 -4.48
CA GLY A 123 3.41 20.36 -4.05
C GLY A 123 2.25 20.67 -5.00
N ARG A 124 2.08 19.91 -6.10
CA ARG A 124 0.87 20.00 -6.95
C ARG A 124 -0.35 19.43 -6.20
N PRO A 125 -1.58 19.82 -6.57
CA PRO A 125 -2.80 19.24 -5.98
C PRO A 125 -2.90 17.73 -6.20
N GLY A 126 -3.22 16.98 -5.14
CA GLY A 126 -3.37 15.53 -5.19
C GLY A 126 -4.77 15.07 -5.64
N TRP A 127 -4.97 13.75 -5.66
CA TRP A 127 -6.21 13.11 -6.11
C TRP A 127 -7.47 13.60 -5.39
N VAL A 128 -7.38 14.00 -4.11
CA VAL A 128 -8.52 14.55 -3.36
C VAL A 128 -9.06 15.80 -4.03
N GLN A 129 -8.20 16.69 -4.53
CA GLN A 129 -8.64 17.88 -5.26
C GLN A 129 -9.34 17.47 -6.57
N ARG A 130 -8.75 16.56 -7.35
CA ARG A 130 -9.30 16.11 -8.65
C ARG A 130 -10.66 15.41 -8.51
N PHE A 131 -10.84 14.56 -7.50
CA PHE A 131 -12.12 13.91 -7.24
C PHE A 131 -13.18 14.90 -6.73
N VAL A 132 -12.80 15.88 -5.90
CA VAL A 132 -13.72 16.96 -5.47
C VAL A 132 -14.12 17.85 -6.65
N GLU A 133 -13.21 18.15 -7.58
CA GLU A 133 -13.49 18.89 -8.83
C GLU A 133 -14.47 18.13 -9.73
N LYS A 134 -14.43 16.79 -9.75
CA LYS A 134 -15.41 15.91 -10.42
C LYS A 134 -16.70 15.67 -9.62
N GLY A 135 -16.88 16.36 -8.48
CA GLY A 135 -18.12 16.36 -7.70
C GLY A 135 -18.31 15.19 -6.75
N PHE A 136 -17.25 14.40 -6.48
CA PHE A 136 -17.26 13.39 -5.42
C PHE A 136 -17.11 14.05 -4.04
N GLN A 137 -17.85 13.57 -3.05
CA GLN A 137 -17.42 13.73 -1.66
C GLN A 137 -16.28 12.73 -1.39
N VAL A 138 -15.19 13.19 -0.79
CA VAL A 138 -13.99 12.37 -0.57
C VAL A 138 -13.71 12.26 0.93
N TYR A 139 -13.43 11.04 1.36
CA TYR A 139 -12.88 10.71 2.67
C TYR A 139 -11.47 10.16 2.49
N VAL A 140 -10.54 10.57 3.34
CA VAL A 140 -9.15 10.12 3.35
C VAL A 140 -8.84 9.63 4.75
N VAL A 141 -8.36 8.41 4.87
CA VAL A 141 -8.05 7.83 6.18
C VAL A 141 -6.56 7.85 6.46
N ASP A 142 -6.18 7.85 7.74
CA ASP A 142 -4.90 7.27 8.16
C ASP A 142 -5.23 5.88 8.78
N GLN A 143 -4.52 4.82 8.38
CA GLN A 143 -4.73 3.46 8.93
C GLN A 143 -4.66 3.45 10.47
N VAL A 144 -5.34 2.50 11.12
CA VAL A 144 -5.21 2.28 12.58
C VAL A 144 -3.73 2.06 12.93
N GLY A 145 -3.27 2.69 14.02
CA GLY A 145 -1.87 2.63 14.42
C GLY A 145 -0.91 3.51 13.61
N ARG A 146 -1.41 4.31 12.64
CA ARG A 146 -0.61 5.10 11.69
C ARG A 146 -0.96 6.60 11.75
N GLY A 147 0.04 7.48 11.63
CA GLY A 147 -0.19 8.92 11.48
C GLY A 147 -1.11 9.49 12.57
N ARG A 148 -2.19 10.17 12.17
CA ARG A 148 -3.17 10.79 13.08
C ARG A 148 -4.01 9.78 13.86
N SER A 149 -4.10 8.52 13.41
CA SER A 149 -4.77 7.43 14.15
C SER A 149 -4.01 6.99 15.42
N GLY A 150 -2.77 7.47 15.60
CA GLY A 150 -2.00 7.32 16.84
C GLY A 150 -1.25 6.00 16.95
N THR A 151 0.02 6.07 17.34
CA THR A 151 0.88 4.90 17.61
C THR A 151 0.77 4.45 19.07
N ASN A 152 0.70 3.13 19.31
CA ASN A 152 0.73 2.56 20.66
C ASN A 152 1.44 1.19 20.65
N PRO A 153 2.77 1.13 20.86
CA PRO A 153 3.52 -0.13 20.85
C PRO A 153 3.13 -1.11 21.98
N GLU A 154 2.56 -0.62 23.09
CA GLU A 154 2.11 -1.47 24.21
C GLU A 154 0.89 -2.33 23.84
N VAL A 155 0.12 -1.92 22.82
CA VAL A 155 -1.10 -2.61 22.35
C VAL A 155 -0.95 -3.17 20.95
N TYR A 156 -0.27 -2.45 20.05
CA TYR A 156 -0.09 -2.82 18.65
C TYR A 156 1.22 -3.57 18.37
N GLY A 157 2.05 -3.80 19.39
CA GLY A 157 3.33 -4.49 19.25
C GLY A 157 4.44 -3.62 18.62
N PRO A 158 5.55 -4.25 18.17
CA PRO A 158 6.68 -3.53 17.61
C PRO A 158 6.35 -2.85 16.28
N TYR A 159 7.02 -1.73 16.04
CA TYR A 159 6.92 -0.93 14.83
C TYR A 159 8.21 -1.00 14.02
N ASP A 160 8.08 -0.92 12.70
CA ASP A 160 9.18 -0.91 11.74
C ASP A 160 9.16 0.37 10.86
N ARG A 161 10.24 0.62 10.11
CA ARG A 161 10.45 1.77 9.23
C ARG A 161 11.14 1.36 7.92
N LEU A 162 10.73 1.94 6.80
CA LEU A 162 11.48 1.81 5.55
C LEU A 162 12.67 2.79 5.54
N GLY A 163 13.86 2.30 5.22
CA GLY A 163 15.05 3.13 4.98
C GLY A 163 15.14 3.63 3.53
N THR A 164 16.00 4.62 3.30
CA THR A 164 16.19 5.33 2.01
C THR A 164 16.27 4.39 0.81
N ARG A 165 17.22 3.45 0.83
CA ARG A 165 17.42 2.44 -0.24
C ARG A 165 16.18 1.59 -0.52
N SER A 166 15.35 1.31 0.48
CA SER A 166 14.10 0.56 0.29
C SER A 166 13.02 1.40 -0.38
N LEU A 167 12.93 2.70 -0.05
CA LEU A 167 11.97 3.62 -0.66
C LEU A 167 12.37 3.91 -2.11
N GLU A 168 13.64 4.26 -2.37
CA GLU A 168 14.14 4.55 -3.72
C GLU A 168 13.87 3.39 -4.69
N ARG A 169 14.37 2.19 -4.39
CA ARG A 169 14.27 1.02 -5.30
C ARG A 169 12.85 0.51 -5.56
N THR A 170 11.89 0.86 -4.69
CA THR A 170 10.54 0.29 -4.71
C THR A 170 9.51 1.32 -5.19
N TYR A 171 9.69 2.59 -4.84
CA TYR A 171 8.64 3.61 -4.95
C TYR A 171 9.00 4.80 -5.84
N THR A 172 10.27 5.25 -5.88
CA THR A 172 10.59 6.60 -6.41
C THR A 172 11.73 6.66 -7.42
N ALA A 173 12.59 5.64 -7.47
CA ALA A 173 13.68 5.51 -8.45
C ALA A 173 13.96 4.05 -8.88
N PRO A 174 12.96 3.19 -9.15
CA PRO A 174 13.19 1.80 -9.56
C PRO A 174 14.13 1.65 -10.77
N GLU A 175 14.11 2.60 -11.71
CA GLU A 175 14.98 2.67 -12.89
C GLU A 175 16.47 2.75 -12.56
N VAL A 176 16.84 3.30 -11.40
CA VAL A 176 18.24 3.37 -10.91
C VAL A 176 18.69 2.02 -10.36
N TYR A 177 17.75 1.18 -9.92
CA TYR A 177 18.02 -0.09 -9.25
C TYR A 177 17.85 -1.33 -10.15
N ASP A 178 17.08 -1.22 -11.25
CA ASP A 178 16.89 -2.22 -12.32
C ASP A 178 16.63 -3.67 -11.81
N LEU A 179 15.79 -3.79 -10.77
CA LEU A 179 15.55 -5.08 -10.09
C LEU A 179 14.56 -5.99 -10.82
N TYR A 180 13.85 -5.48 -11.83
CA TYR A 180 12.86 -6.18 -12.64
C TYR A 180 12.78 -5.56 -14.04
N PRO A 181 12.39 -6.31 -15.09
CA PRO A 181 12.62 -5.92 -16.50
C PRO A 181 12.01 -4.58 -16.94
N GLN A 182 10.93 -4.17 -16.27
CA GLN A 182 10.15 -2.97 -16.55
C GLN A 182 10.63 -1.72 -15.78
N ALA A 183 11.46 -1.87 -14.75
CA ALA A 183 11.88 -0.79 -13.86
C ALA A 183 12.45 0.43 -14.61
N LYS A 184 13.29 0.16 -15.63
CA LYS A 184 13.89 1.14 -16.55
C LYS A 184 12.91 2.02 -17.34
N LEU A 185 11.62 1.72 -17.35
CA LEU A 185 10.59 2.54 -18.01
C LEU A 185 10.19 3.76 -17.15
N HIS A 186 10.54 3.77 -15.86
CA HIS A 186 10.09 4.79 -14.93
C HIS A 186 10.72 6.14 -15.24
N THR A 187 9.86 7.14 -15.49
CA THR A 187 10.24 8.47 -15.97
C THR A 187 9.33 9.59 -15.44
N ARG A 188 8.46 9.28 -14.47
CA ARG A 188 7.41 10.20 -14.01
C ARG A 188 7.62 10.80 -12.63
N TRP A 189 8.67 10.42 -11.90
CA TRP A 189 9.05 11.14 -10.69
C TRP A 189 9.43 12.60 -10.99
N PRO A 190 9.03 13.58 -10.16
CA PRO A 190 9.38 14.98 -10.39
C PRO A 190 10.89 15.23 -10.39
N GLU A 191 11.34 16.06 -11.34
CA GLU A 191 12.75 16.53 -11.46
C GLU A 191 13.80 15.43 -11.75
N GLY A 192 13.37 14.22 -12.12
CA GLY A 192 14.26 13.09 -12.44
C GLY A 192 14.14 11.96 -11.40
N PRO A 193 15.11 11.03 -11.32
CA PRO A 193 15.06 9.91 -10.38
C PRO A 193 14.86 10.37 -8.93
N GLY A 194 13.88 9.77 -8.25
CA GLY A 194 13.57 10.06 -6.86
C GLY A 194 14.54 9.37 -5.90
N VAL A 195 15.75 9.90 -5.81
CA VAL A 195 16.82 9.48 -4.88
C VAL A 195 17.15 10.59 -3.89
N GLN A 196 17.88 10.27 -2.81
CA GLN A 196 18.30 11.24 -1.79
C GLN A 196 18.89 12.53 -2.40
N GLY A 197 18.31 13.69 -2.04
CA GLY A 197 18.69 15.00 -2.58
C GLY A 197 17.88 15.48 -3.79
N ASN A 198 17.01 14.64 -4.37
CA ASN A 198 15.90 15.11 -5.21
C ASN A 198 14.84 15.74 -4.29
N ALA A 199 14.41 16.97 -4.57
CA ALA A 199 13.55 17.73 -3.66
C ALA A 199 12.19 17.04 -3.39
N ALA A 200 11.59 16.44 -4.42
CA ALA A 200 10.35 15.67 -4.27
C ALA A 200 10.58 14.35 -3.51
N PHE A 201 11.72 13.68 -3.70
CA PHE A 201 12.08 12.52 -2.89
C PHE A 201 12.26 12.87 -1.42
N ASP A 202 12.95 13.97 -1.10
CA ASP A 202 13.18 14.36 0.29
C ASP A 202 11.86 14.72 1.00
N GLN A 203 10.90 15.36 0.30
CA GLN A 203 9.53 15.56 0.82
C GLN A 203 8.75 14.25 0.99
N PHE A 204 8.86 13.32 0.03
CA PHE A 204 8.25 11.99 0.15
C PHE A 204 8.84 11.18 1.31
N PHE A 205 10.17 11.21 1.47
CA PHE A 205 10.87 10.54 2.57
C PHE A 205 10.44 11.11 3.92
N ALA A 206 10.33 12.44 4.03
CA ALA A 206 9.85 13.12 5.22
C ALA A 206 8.37 12.82 5.57
N SER A 207 7.54 12.39 4.61
CA SER A 207 6.15 11.99 4.87
C SER A 207 5.98 10.53 5.31
N GLN A 208 7.06 9.73 5.27
CA GLN A 208 7.03 8.33 5.71
C GLN A 208 6.99 8.23 7.24
N VAL A 209 6.24 7.26 7.74
CA VAL A 209 5.97 7.05 9.16
C VAL A 209 6.14 5.58 9.56
N PRO A 210 6.38 5.28 10.85
CA PRO A 210 6.44 3.91 11.33
C PRO A 210 5.14 3.14 11.11
N PHE A 211 5.23 1.84 10.87
CA PHE A 211 4.09 0.93 10.71
C PHE A 211 4.23 -0.29 11.63
N LEU A 212 3.13 -0.98 11.95
CA LEU A 212 3.16 -2.21 12.75
C LEU A 212 4.01 -3.26 12.02
N ALA A 213 5.01 -3.84 12.71
CA ALA A 213 5.89 -4.84 12.10
C ALA A 213 5.14 -6.14 11.74
N ASN A 214 4.05 -6.45 12.45
CA ASN A 214 3.17 -7.56 12.11
C ASN A 214 2.09 -7.12 11.09
N SER A 215 2.21 -7.63 9.85
CA SER A 215 1.25 -7.32 8.78
C SER A 215 -0.13 -7.95 8.98
N GLN A 216 -0.24 -9.13 9.60
CA GLN A 216 -1.55 -9.72 9.93
C GLN A 216 -2.26 -8.86 10.98
N GLN A 217 -1.53 -8.45 12.02
CA GLN A 217 -2.07 -7.56 13.06
C GLN A 217 -2.52 -6.21 12.48
N THR A 218 -1.90 -5.74 11.38
CA THR A 218 -2.37 -4.55 10.67
C THR A 218 -3.77 -4.76 10.07
N GLU A 219 -4.03 -5.89 9.40
CA GLU A 219 -5.37 -6.24 8.88
C GLU A 219 -6.38 -6.38 10.04
N GLU A 220 -6.03 -7.11 11.10
CA GLU A 220 -6.88 -7.30 12.30
C GLU A 220 -7.37 -5.99 12.94
N TRP A 221 -6.59 -4.92 12.86
CA TRP A 221 -6.97 -3.60 13.36
C TRP A 221 -7.66 -2.70 12.33
N VAL A 222 -7.22 -2.74 11.07
CA VAL A 222 -7.70 -1.81 10.03
C VAL A 222 -9.05 -2.25 9.44
N ASP A 223 -9.25 -3.55 9.21
CA ASP A 223 -10.47 -4.10 8.61
C ASP A 223 -11.76 -3.70 9.36
N PRO A 224 -11.89 -3.93 10.68
CA PRO A 224 -13.10 -3.54 11.42
C PRO A 224 -13.30 -2.02 11.47
N ALA A 225 -12.22 -1.22 11.45
CA ALA A 225 -12.32 0.23 11.44
C ALA A 225 -12.77 0.78 10.07
N LEU A 226 -12.35 0.14 8.96
CA LEU A 226 -12.82 0.46 7.61
C LEU A 226 -14.29 0.05 7.41
N VAL A 227 -14.71 -1.11 7.94
CA VAL A 227 -16.13 -1.52 7.96
C VAL A 227 -16.97 -0.54 8.78
N ALA A 228 -16.52 -0.12 9.97
CA ALA A 228 -17.20 0.88 10.79
C ALA A 228 -17.29 2.27 10.11
N LEU A 229 -16.32 2.62 9.25
CA LEU A 229 -16.39 3.82 8.42
C LEU A 229 -17.51 3.71 7.38
N LEU A 230 -17.57 2.60 6.63
CA LEU A 230 -18.62 2.33 5.65
C LEU A 230 -20.01 2.35 6.31
N GLU A 231 -20.15 1.69 7.45
CA GLU A 231 -21.40 1.70 8.25
C GLU A 231 -21.85 3.10 8.66
N LYS A 232 -20.90 4.00 8.95
CA LYS A 232 -21.19 5.38 9.34
C LYS A 232 -21.56 6.29 8.17
N ILE A 233 -20.94 6.11 7.00
CA ILE A 233 -21.14 7.01 5.83
C ILE A 233 -22.16 6.47 4.82
N GLY A 234 -22.54 5.20 4.93
CA GLY A 234 -23.38 4.51 3.95
C GLY A 234 -22.59 3.99 2.75
N PRO A 235 -23.27 3.62 1.65
CA PRO A 235 -22.61 3.02 0.50
C PRO A 235 -21.58 3.96 -0.15
N ALA A 236 -20.40 3.43 -0.46
CA ALA A 236 -19.23 4.20 -0.89
C ALA A 236 -18.36 3.42 -1.89
N ILE A 237 -17.47 4.15 -2.56
CA ILE A 237 -16.40 3.60 -3.40
C ILE A 237 -15.14 3.48 -2.54
N LEU A 238 -14.47 2.32 -2.56
CA LEU A 238 -13.14 2.15 -1.97
C LEU A 238 -12.08 2.41 -3.03
N LEU A 239 -11.14 3.30 -2.74
CA LEU A 239 -9.92 3.52 -3.53
C LEU A 239 -8.72 3.21 -2.63
N THR A 240 -8.00 2.14 -2.95
CA THR A 240 -6.93 1.60 -2.10
C THR A 240 -5.62 1.51 -2.86
N HIS A 241 -4.51 1.81 -2.21
CA HIS A 241 -3.17 1.70 -2.80
C HIS A 241 -2.28 0.68 -2.07
N GLY A 242 -1.56 -0.16 -2.83
CA GLY A 242 -0.54 -1.05 -2.27
C GLY A 242 -1.12 -2.02 -1.24
N GLN A 243 -0.58 -1.94 -0.01
CA GLN A 243 -1.03 -2.71 1.15
C GLN A 243 -2.54 -2.57 1.39
N ALA A 244 -3.13 -1.40 1.12
CA ALA A 244 -4.52 -1.14 1.47
C ALA A 244 -5.54 -1.93 0.64
N ALA A 245 -5.13 -2.53 -0.48
CA ALA A 245 -6.01 -3.40 -1.24
C ALA A 245 -6.51 -4.58 -0.40
N LEU A 246 -5.71 -5.09 0.54
CA LEU A 246 -6.10 -6.19 1.43
C LEU A 246 -7.29 -5.81 2.31
N PHE A 247 -7.25 -4.63 2.92
CA PHE A 247 -8.37 -4.11 3.72
C PHE A 247 -9.61 -3.85 2.84
N GLY A 248 -9.39 -3.43 1.58
CA GLY A 248 -10.46 -3.26 0.60
C GLY A 248 -11.11 -4.59 0.18
N TRP A 249 -10.34 -5.67 0.04
CA TRP A 249 -10.86 -7.02 -0.22
C TRP A 249 -11.70 -7.52 0.96
N ALA A 250 -11.18 -7.38 2.19
CA ALA A 250 -11.90 -7.72 3.41
C ALA A 250 -13.20 -6.92 3.58
N ALA A 251 -13.17 -5.59 3.38
CA ALA A 251 -14.35 -4.74 3.45
C ALA A 251 -15.36 -5.03 2.34
N SER A 252 -14.91 -5.36 1.12
CA SER A 252 -15.77 -5.75 -0.01
C SER A 252 -16.46 -7.10 0.20
N ASP A 253 -15.78 -8.06 0.83
CA ASP A 253 -16.33 -9.37 1.16
C ASP A 253 -17.27 -9.32 2.38
N ALA A 254 -16.95 -8.49 3.38
CA ALA A 254 -17.78 -8.29 4.56
C ALA A 254 -19.04 -7.44 4.26
N ARG A 255 -18.91 -6.36 3.48
CA ARG A 255 -19.98 -5.39 3.17
C ARG A 255 -20.17 -5.16 1.65
N PRO A 256 -20.50 -6.20 0.85
CA PRO A 256 -20.80 -6.06 -0.58
C PRO A 256 -22.08 -5.24 -0.85
N ASP A 257 -22.87 -4.95 0.18
CA ASP A 257 -24.01 -4.05 0.15
C ASP A 257 -23.60 -2.56 0.19
N LEU A 258 -22.51 -2.24 0.89
CA LEU A 258 -22.00 -0.87 1.02
C LEU A 258 -20.89 -0.55 0.02
N VAL A 259 -20.01 -1.48 -0.33
CA VAL A 259 -18.93 -1.21 -1.30
C VAL A 259 -19.51 -1.21 -2.71
N LYS A 260 -19.66 -0.02 -3.29
CA LYS A 260 -20.25 0.19 -4.61
C LYS A 260 -19.28 -0.05 -5.77
N ALA A 261 -17.99 0.15 -5.51
CA ALA A 261 -16.89 -0.32 -6.33
C ALA A 261 -15.60 -0.33 -5.51
N HIS A 262 -14.63 -1.14 -5.92
CA HIS A 262 -13.28 -1.17 -5.36
C HIS A 262 -12.25 -0.91 -6.46
N VAL A 263 -11.62 0.27 -6.40
CA VAL A 263 -10.47 0.68 -7.22
C VAL A 263 -9.19 0.28 -6.48
N ALA A 264 -8.57 -0.82 -6.91
CA ALA A 264 -7.33 -1.32 -6.35
C ALA A 264 -6.14 -0.85 -7.20
N VAL A 265 -5.49 0.22 -6.74
CA VAL A 265 -4.26 0.74 -7.35
C VAL A 265 -3.08 -0.08 -6.84
N GLU A 266 -2.52 -0.89 -7.72
CA GLU A 266 -1.36 -1.76 -7.45
C GLU A 266 -1.50 -2.56 -6.14
N PRO A 267 -2.44 -3.53 -6.10
CA PRO A 267 -2.74 -4.29 -4.90
C PRO A 267 -1.55 -5.17 -4.48
N SER A 268 -1.15 -5.10 -3.20
CA SER A 268 -0.06 -5.96 -2.69
C SER A 268 -0.31 -7.45 -2.97
N GLY A 269 0.64 -8.06 -3.66
CA GLY A 269 0.58 -9.44 -4.14
C GLY A 269 1.97 -10.01 -4.43
N PRO A 270 2.08 -11.08 -5.24
CA PRO A 270 0.98 -11.85 -5.83
C PRO A 270 0.13 -12.58 -4.77
N PRO A 271 -0.97 -13.23 -5.16
CA PRO A 271 -1.72 -14.09 -4.26
C PRO A 271 -0.84 -15.15 -3.58
N PHE A 272 -1.20 -15.48 -2.34
CA PHE A 272 -0.53 -16.43 -1.45
C PHE A 272 0.89 -16.09 -0.97
N PHE A 273 1.82 -15.69 -1.84
CA PHE A 273 3.26 -15.58 -1.51
C PHE A 273 3.84 -14.22 -1.90
N ASP A 274 4.79 -13.72 -1.11
CA ASP A 274 5.60 -12.55 -1.49
C ASP A 274 6.72 -12.98 -2.44
N VAL A 275 7.22 -12.02 -3.25
CA VAL A 275 8.39 -12.21 -4.11
C VAL A 275 9.48 -11.21 -3.74
N GLN A 276 10.74 -11.63 -3.86
CA GLN A 276 11.90 -10.76 -3.72
C GLN A 276 12.52 -10.52 -5.10
N PHE A 277 12.66 -9.24 -5.48
CA PHE A 277 13.35 -8.84 -6.71
C PHE A 277 14.87 -8.73 -6.49
N ARG A 278 15.62 -9.17 -7.49
CA ARG A 278 17.08 -9.39 -7.47
C ARG A 278 17.82 -8.76 -8.66
N GLY A 279 17.11 -8.40 -9.74
CA GLY A 279 17.70 -7.93 -11.00
C GLY A 279 18.36 -9.03 -11.84
N GLY A 280 18.78 -8.67 -13.06
CA GLY A 280 19.41 -9.60 -14.00
C GLY A 280 18.44 -10.61 -14.64
N LYS A 281 18.96 -11.77 -15.05
CA LYS A 281 18.17 -12.79 -15.78
C LYS A 281 17.13 -13.51 -14.91
N ASP A 282 17.55 -13.90 -13.71
CA ASP A 282 16.69 -14.53 -12.69
C ASP A 282 16.23 -13.47 -11.69
N PHE A 283 15.52 -12.46 -12.21
CA PHE A 283 15.25 -11.20 -11.50
C PHE A 283 14.37 -11.32 -10.25
N TRP A 284 13.82 -12.49 -9.94
CA TRP A 284 12.95 -12.68 -8.79
C TRP A 284 13.07 -14.09 -8.17
N GLU A 285 12.71 -14.21 -6.90
CA GLU A 285 12.42 -15.48 -6.23
C GLU A 285 11.19 -15.38 -5.30
N LYS A 286 10.65 -16.54 -4.89
CA LYS A 286 9.63 -16.62 -3.85
C LYS A 286 10.24 -16.28 -2.48
N ASN A 287 9.63 -15.37 -1.74
CA ASN A 287 10.11 -14.96 -0.41
C ASN A 287 9.64 -15.94 0.68
N GLY A 288 10.46 -16.95 0.95
CA GLY A 288 10.19 -17.97 1.96
C GLY A 288 9.07 -18.96 1.58
N ASP A 289 8.82 -19.94 2.45
CA ASP A 289 7.87 -21.02 2.14
C ASP A 289 6.46 -20.85 2.69
N GLY A 290 6.30 -20.08 3.75
CA GLY A 290 5.01 -19.74 4.33
C GLY A 290 4.18 -18.83 3.42
N ARG A 291 2.85 -18.95 3.50
CA ARG A 291 1.94 -18.05 2.77
C ARG A 291 1.95 -16.66 3.41
N ALA A 292 2.42 -15.68 2.67
CA ALA A 292 2.34 -14.26 3.03
C ALA A 292 0.89 -13.73 3.08
N ARG A 293 -0.03 -14.37 2.32
CA ARG A 293 -1.49 -14.14 2.33
C ARG A 293 -2.19 -15.49 2.40
N ALA A 294 -2.56 -15.90 3.62
CA ALA A 294 -3.07 -17.25 3.89
C ALA A 294 -4.29 -17.64 3.03
N TYR A 295 -5.15 -16.66 2.70
CA TYR A 295 -6.39 -16.81 1.95
C TYR A 295 -6.30 -16.30 0.50
N GLY A 296 -5.10 -16.29 -0.07
CA GLY A 296 -4.86 -15.84 -1.45
C GLY A 296 -4.69 -14.33 -1.51
N LEU A 297 -5.78 -13.58 -1.36
CA LEU A 297 -5.77 -12.11 -1.39
C LEU A 297 -5.34 -11.48 -0.07
N THR A 298 -5.77 -12.04 1.05
CA THR A 298 -5.63 -11.49 2.42
C THR A 298 -4.93 -12.45 3.37
N ARG A 299 -4.49 -11.96 4.53
CA ARG A 299 -4.07 -12.79 5.67
C ARG A 299 -5.28 -13.19 6.51
N MET A 300 -6.30 -12.32 6.56
CA MET A 300 -7.57 -12.60 7.23
C MET A 300 -8.50 -13.49 6.38
N PRO A 301 -9.38 -14.30 6.99
CA PRO A 301 -10.34 -15.14 6.26
C PRO A 301 -11.31 -14.33 5.38
N LEU A 302 -11.73 -14.92 4.27
CA LEU A 302 -12.78 -14.40 3.37
C LEU A 302 -13.93 -15.42 3.23
N THR A 303 -15.08 -14.96 2.76
CA THR A 303 -16.31 -15.76 2.61
C THR A 303 -16.25 -16.66 1.38
N PHE A 304 -15.48 -17.75 1.45
CA PHE A 304 -15.39 -18.74 0.37
C PHE A 304 -16.63 -19.63 0.26
N ALA A 305 -16.92 -20.08 -0.97
CA ALA A 305 -17.89 -21.12 -1.28
C ALA A 305 -17.25 -22.20 -2.18
N PRO A 306 -17.16 -23.48 -1.74
CA PRO A 306 -17.53 -23.98 -0.40
C PRO A 306 -16.68 -23.35 0.73
N PRO A 307 -17.17 -23.33 1.99
CA PRO A 307 -16.48 -22.68 3.10
C PRO A 307 -15.06 -23.21 3.38
N VAL A 308 -14.14 -22.27 3.60
CA VAL A 308 -12.77 -22.51 4.09
C VAL A 308 -12.79 -22.31 5.61
N LYS A 309 -12.31 -23.29 6.37
CA LYS A 309 -12.22 -23.26 7.84
C LYS A 309 -10.81 -22.91 8.32
N ALA A 310 -9.80 -23.33 7.55
CA ALA A 310 -8.39 -23.00 7.79
C ALA A 310 -7.67 -22.79 6.44
N PRO A 311 -6.54 -22.05 6.39
CA PRO A 311 -5.81 -21.79 5.14
C PRO A 311 -5.47 -23.05 4.34
N GLU A 312 -5.24 -24.17 5.03
CA GLU A 312 -4.87 -25.47 4.46
C GLU A 312 -5.98 -26.08 3.58
N ASP A 313 -7.24 -25.66 3.77
CA ASP A 313 -8.38 -26.06 2.92
C ASP A 313 -8.31 -25.48 1.48
N LEU A 314 -7.40 -24.52 1.26
CA LEU A 314 -7.03 -24.01 -0.06
C LEU A 314 -5.78 -24.76 -0.54
N VAL A 315 -5.96 -25.66 -1.51
CA VAL A 315 -4.84 -26.19 -2.30
C VAL A 315 -4.28 -25.03 -3.12
N VAL A 316 -2.96 -24.91 -3.21
CA VAL A 316 -2.28 -23.85 -3.98
C VAL A 316 -1.34 -24.47 -4.99
N VAL A 317 -1.46 -24.05 -6.25
CA VAL A 317 -0.65 -24.52 -7.37
C VAL A 317 0.01 -23.33 -8.06
N GLN A 318 1.23 -23.52 -8.56
CA GLN A 318 1.88 -22.54 -9.43
C GLN A 318 1.56 -22.88 -10.89
N GLU A 319 1.28 -21.87 -11.73
CA GLU A 319 1.13 -22.07 -13.18
C GLU A 319 2.31 -22.85 -13.77
N ALA A 320 2.08 -23.77 -14.70
CA ALA A 320 3.15 -24.54 -15.33
C ALA A 320 4.10 -23.66 -16.18
N LYS A 321 5.35 -24.10 -16.36
CA LYS A 321 6.29 -23.41 -17.26
C LYS A 321 5.80 -23.56 -18.70
N GLY A 322 5.79 -22.44 -19.46
CA GLY A 322 5.39 -22.42 -20.87
C GLY A 322 3.88 -22.26 -21.14
N THR A 323 3.02 -22.13 -20.12
CA THR A 323 1.58 -21.85 -20.33
C THR A 323 1.35 -20.35 -20.59
N GLU A 324 1.77 -19.88 -21.77
CA GLU A 324 1.30 -18.60 -22.30
C GLU A 324 -0.15 -18.75 -22.77
N ALA A 325 -1.09 -18.27 -21.95
CA ALA A 325 -2.52 -18.38 -22.20
C ALA A 325 -2.97 -17.53 -23.39
N LYS A 326 -2.91 -18.10 -24.60
CA LYS A 326 -3.73 -17.66 -25.73
C LYS A 326 -5.19 -18.10 -25.51
N GLY A 327 -5.99 -17.20 -24.94
CA GLY A 327 -7.45 -17.34 -24.90
C GLY A 327 -7.97 -18.44 -23.98
N SER A 328 -9.15 -18.18 -23.42
CA SER A 328 -9.93 -19.16 -22.66
C SER A 328 -10.17 -20.45 -23.44
N ASP A 329 -9.49 -21.54 -23.06
CA ASP A 329 -9.98 -22.94 -23.06
C ASP A 329 -8.82 -23.92 -22.79
N ALA A 330 -8.60 -24.29 -21.52
CA ALA A 330 -7.72 -25.40 -21.16
C ALA A 330 -8.26 -26.14 -19.93
N LYS A 331 -8.73 -27.38 -20.14
CA LYS A 331 -9.07 -28.30 -19.03
C LYS A 331 -7.78 -28.79 -18.35
N GLY A 332 -7.91 -29.12 -17.07
CA GLY A 332 -6.77 -29.41 -16.19
C GLY A 332 -5.86 -30.55 -16.65
N SER A 333 -4.60 -30.45 -16.25
CA SER A 333 -3.59 -31.50 -16.31
C SER A 333 -2.91 -31.59 -14.94
N ASP A 334 -2.83 -32.80 -14.38
CA ASP A 334 -2.28 -33.03 -13.04
C ASP A 334 -0.81 -32.57 -12.92
N ALA A 335 -0.54 -31.65 -12.00
CA ALA A 335 0.81 -31.16 -11.71
C ALA A 335 1.23 -31.57 -10.29
N LYS A 336 1.99 -32.67 -10.18
CA LYS A 336 2.76 -32.95 -8.96
C LYS A 336 3.84 -31.88 -8.79
N GLY A 337 3.97 -31.37 -7.57
CA GLY A 337 4.96 -30.34 -7.25
C GLY A 337 6.39 -30.78 -7.56
N ALA A 338 7.16 -29.86 -8.15
CA ALA A 338 8.60 -29.98 -8.33
C ALA A 338 9.24 -28.65 -7.89
N ASP A 339 10.24 -28.73 -7.03
CA ASP A 339 10.88 -27.56 -6.43
C ASP A 339 11.61 -26.73 -7.50
N ALA A 340 11.18 -25.48 -7.69
CA ALA A 340 11.65 -24.63 -8.78
C ALA A 340 12.79 -23.71 -8.32
N LYS A 341 14.02 -23.98 -8.79
CA LYS A 341 15.13 -23.03 -8.79
C LYS A 341 15.70 -22.90 -10.21
N GLY A 342 15.46 -21.75 -10.85
CA GLY A 342 16.02 -21.37 -12.16
C GLY A 342 14.95 -21.01 -13.20
N ALA A 343 14.96 -19.75 -13.65
CA ALA A 343 14.09 -19.16 -14.68
C ALA A 343 12.60 -19.50 -14.56
N ASP A 344 11.91 -18.79 -13.66
CA ASP A 344 10.46 -18.89 -13.43
C ASP A 344 9.65 -17.74 -14.04
N ALA A 345 10.30 -16.80 -14.74
CA ALA A 345 9.63 -15.69 -15.42
C ALA A 345 9.01 -16.09 -16.78
N LYS A 346 7.91 -15.42 -17.14
CA LYS A 346 7.30 -15.43 -18.47
C LYS A 346 8.13 -14.55 -19.43
N ALA A 347 8.01 -14.78 -20.74
CA ALA A 347 8.85 -14.10 -21.75
C ALA A 347 8.67 -12.57 -21.79
N ASP A 348 7.51 -12.07 -21.32
CA ASP A 348 7.17 -10.65 -21.19
C ASP A 348 7.64 -9.99 -19.87
N GLY A 349 8.44 -10.71 -19.07
CA GLY A 349 8.94 -10.20 -17.80
C GLY A 349 7.93 -10.23 -16.65
N ARG A 350 6.82 -10.97 -16.78
CA ARG A 350 5.92 -11.30 -15.66
C ARG A 350 6.38 -12.55 -14.92
N ILE A 351 5.90 -12.74 -13.69
CA ILE A 351 6.12 -13.98 -12.93
C ILE A 351 5.03 -15.03 -13.24
N ARG A 352 5.27 -16.29 -12.83
CA ARG A 352 4.22 -17.32 -12.77
C ARG A 352 3.37 -17.15 -11.51
N CYS A 353 2.07 -17.27 -11.66
CA CYS A 353 1.10 -17.05 -10.59
C CYS A 353 0.96 -18.28 -9.69
N TRP A 354 0.71 -18.05 -8.40
CA TRP A 354 0.15 -19.06 -7.50
C TRP A 354 -1.35 -18.83 -7.39
N LEU A 355 -2.12 -19.86 -7.73
CA LEU A 355 -3.57 -19.86 -7.81
C LEU A 355 -4.14 -21.03 -6.99
N GLN A 356 -5.46 -21.10 -6.85
CA GLN A 356 -6.09 -22.25 -6.20
C GLN A 356 -5.88 -23.51 -7.05
N GLY A 357 -5.63 -24.64 -6.41
CA GLY A 357 -5.74 -25.95 -7.05
C GLY A 357 -7.21 -26.33 -7.23
N GLU A 358 -7.50 -27.16 -8.23
CA GLU A 358 -8.87 -27.57 -8.53
C GLU A 358 -9.39 -28.64 -7.54
N PRO A 359 -10.68 -28.63 -7.16
CA PRO A 359 -11.70 -27.66 -7.56
C PRO A 359 -11.54 -26.31 -6.83
N ALA A 360 -11.42 -25.22 -7.59
CA ALA A 360 -11.25 -23.90 -7.03
C ALA A 360 -12.52 -23.41 -6.31
N ARG A 361 -12.33 -22.63 -5.24
CA ARG A 361 -13.42 -22.05 -4.44
C ARG A 361 -13.73 -20.64 -4.92
N THR A 362 -15.00 -20.27 -4.85
CA THR A 362 -15.47 -18.93 -5.23
C THR A 362 -15.56 -18.00 -4.03
N LEU A 363 -15.56 -16.69 -4.27
CA LEU A 363 -15.77 -15.62 -3.28
C LEU A 363 -17.08 -14.89 -3.59
N PRO A 364 -18.26 -15.47 -3.29
CA PRO A 364 -19.56 -14.96 -3.73
C PRO A 364 -19.93 -13.57 -3.21
N ASN A 365 -19.31 -13.06 -2.13
CA ASN A 365 -19.53 -11.69 -1.69
C ASN A 365 -18.67 -10.71 -2.48
N LEU A 366 -17.35 -10.92 -2.52
CA LEU A 366 -16.43 -10.10 -3.32
C LEU A 366 -16.84 -10.05 -4.80
N ALA A 367 -17.33 -11.15 -5.38
CA ALA A 367 -17.84 -11.22 -6.75
C ALA A 367 -19.06 -10.32 -7.05
N LYS A 368 -19.75 -9.76 -6.04
CA LYS A 368 -20.84 -8.78 -6.20
C LYS A 368 -20.32 -7.36 -6.39
N VAL A 369 -19.08 -7.07 -5.99
CA VAL A 369 -18.49 -5.74 -6.02
C VAL A 369 -17.77 -5.49 -7.36
N PRO A 370 -18.11 -4.43 -8.10
CA PRO A 370 -17.35 -4.01 -9.27
C PRO A 370 -15.92 -3.63 -8.86
N THR A 371 -14.94 -4.33 -9.42
CA THR A 371 -13.52 -4.18 -9.07
C THR A 371 -12.71 -3.78 -10.30
N VAL A 372 -11.73 -2.90 -10.12
CA VAL A 372 -10.67 -2.64 -11.11
C VAL A 372 -9.30 -2.73 -10.46
N LEU A 373 -8.38 -3.40 -11.14
CA LEU A 373 -6.95 -3.35 -10.83
C LEU A 373 -6.29 -2.32 -11.74
N VAL A 374 -5.50 -1.42 -11.15
CA VAL A 374 -4.80 -0.37 -11.89
C VAL A 374 -3.30 -0.54 -11.70
N THR A 375 -2.58 -0.72 -12.80
CA THR A 375 -1.16 -1.07 -12.81
C THR A 375 -0.39 -0.12 -13.71
N ALA A 376 0.73 0.41 -13.22
CA ALA A 376 1.65 1.25 -13.98
C ALA A 376 2.75 0.42 -14.64
N GLU A 377 3.16 0.78 -15.87
CA GLU A 377 4.04 -0.08 -16.66
C GLU A 377 5.45 -0.23 -16.07
N ALA A 378 5.94 0.75 -15.32
CA ALA A 378 7.29 0.71 -14.74
C ALA A 378 7.31 0.28 -13.26
N SER A 379 6.16 -0.08 -12.69
CA SER A 379 6.08 -0.59 -11.32
C SER A 379 6.45 -2.07 -11.24
N PHE A 380 6.94 -2.50 -10.08
CA PHE A 380 7.15 -3.91 -9.77
C PHE A 380 5.84 -4.72 -9.83
N HIS A 381 4.69 -4.06 -9.66
CA HIS A 381 3.36 -4.63 -9.83
C HIS A 381 3.08 -5.08 -11.28
N ALA A 382 3.69 -4.47 -12.29
CA ALA A 382 3.60 -4.92 -13.68
C ALA A 382 4.07 -6.38 -13.85
N THR A 383 4.94 -6.86 -12.96
CA THR A 383 5.41 -8.25 -12.98
C THR A 383 4.36 -9.27 -12.50
N TYR A 384 3.37 -8.86 -11.68
CA TYR A 384 2.50 -9.82 -10.97
C TYR A 384 1.03 -9.45 -10.77
N ASP A 385 0.56 -8.23 -11.02
CA ASP A 385 -0.86 -7.85 -10.78
C ASP A 385 -1.85 -8.71 -11.60
N ALA A 386 -1.40 -9.22 -12.75
CA ALA A 386 -2.12 -10.20 -13.55
C ALA A 386 -2.48 -11.49 -12.76
N CYS A 387 -1.69 -11.86 -11.75
CA CYS A 387 -1.98 -12.98 -10.86
C CYS A 387 -3.12 -12.67 -9.88
N THR A 388 -3.21 -11.43 -9.39
CA THR A 388 -4.34 -10.97 -8.57
C THR A 388 -5.63 -10.95 -9.38
N ALA A 389 -5.58 -10.47 -10.64
CA ALA A 389 -6.71 -10.54 -11.57
C ALA A 389 -7.12 -11.99 -11.89
N ALA A 390 -6.15 -12.89 -12.11
CA ALA A 390 -6.40 -14.31 -12.36
C ALA A 390 -7.03 -15.01 -11.14
N PHE A 391 -6.55 -14.75 -9.92
CA PHE A 391 -7.15 -15.28 -8.70
C PHE A 391 -8.60 -14.81 -8.50
N LEU A 392 -8.86 -13.51 -8.69
CA LEU A 392 -10.20 -12.94 -8.61
C LEU A 392 -11.16 -13.58 -9.65
N THR A 393 -10.67 -13.79 -10.87
CA THR A 393 -11.42 -14.47 -11.94
C THR A 393 -11.70 -15.93 -11.58
N GLN A 394 -10.70 -16.66 -11.08
CA GLN A 394 -10.86 -18.05 -10.61
C GLN A 394 -11.86 -18.14 -9.43
N ALA A 395 -11.87 -17.13 -8.56
CA ALA A 395 -12.82 -17.01 -7.46
C ALA A 395 -14.23 -16.54 -7.89
N GLY A 396 -14.50 -16.40 -9.20
CA GLY A 396 -15.82 -16.06 -9.75
C GLY A 396 -16.14 -14.57 -9.80
N ALA A 397 -15.21 -13.69 -9.44
CA ALA A 397 -15.34 -12.25 -9.67
C ALA A 397 -15.01 -11.89 -11.14
N LYS A 398 -15.31 -10.66 -11.53
CA LYS A 398 -15.05 -10.14 -12.90
C LYS A 398 -14.29 -8.82 -12.82
N PRO A 399 -13.00 -8.84 -12.43
CA PRO A 399 -12.22 -7.61 -12.32
C PRO A 399 -11.98 -6.99 -13.70
N ASP A 400 -12.18 -5.68 -13.80
CA ASP A 400 -11.56 -4.91 -14.87
C ASP A 400 -10.06 -4.76 -14.58
N VAL A 401 -9.25 -4.56 -15.63
CA VAL A 401 -7.83 -4.26 -15.52
C VAL A 401 -7.53 -3.02 -16.35
N ILE A 402 -6.84 -2.05 -15.74
CA ILE A 402 -6.32 -0.86 -16.40
C ILE A 402 -4.80 -0.90 -16.31
N GLN A 403 -4.16 -1.21 -17.43
CA GLN A 403 -2.75 -0.88 -17.63
C GLN A 403 -2.68 0.59 -18.05
N LEU A 404 -1.95 1.42 -17.28
CA LEU A 404 -1.89 2.86 -17.56
C LEU A 404 -1.30 3.16 -18.95
N ALA A 405 -0.33 2.36 -19.40
CA ALA A 405 0.29 2.50 -20.72
C ALA A 405 -0.69 2.31 -21.89
N ASP A 406 -1.71 1.46 -21.74
CA ASP A 406 -2.77 1.25 -22.74
C ASP A 406 -3.72 2.46 -22.83
N ARG A 407 -3.71 3.34 -21.81
CA ARG A 407 -4.38 4.65 -21.80
C ARG A 407 -3.45 5.79 -22.22
N GLY A 408 -2.24 5.49 -22.71
CA GLY A 408 -1.22 6.47 -23.06
C GLY A 408 -0.46 7.07 -21.87
N LEU A 409 -0.78 6.67 -20.64
CA LEU A 409 -0.11 7.12 -19.42
C LEU A 409 1.13 6.25 -19.17
N ARG A 410 2.22 6.66 -19.83
CA ARG A 410 3.50 5.94 -19.87
C ARG A 410 4.52 6.48 -18.89
N GLY A 411 5.36 5.58 -18.40
CA GLY A 411 6.49 5.84 -17.50
C GLY A 411 6.15 5.94 -16.01
N ASN A 412 4.91 5.62 -15.64
CA ASN A 412 4.44 5.65 -14.26
C ASN A 412 5.01 4.48 -13.43
N GLY A 413 5.24 4.73 -12.14
CA GLY A 413 5.66 3.75 -11.15
C GLY A 413 4.58 3.52 -10.06
N HIS A 414 4.99 2.92 -8.94
CA HIS A 414 4.08 2.60 -7.84
C HIS A 414 3.45 3.83 -7.17
N MET A 415 4.12 4.98 -7.27
CA MET A 415 3.71 6.24 -6.65
C MET A 415 3.01 7.17 -7.63
N MET A 416 2.25 6.60 -8.58
CA MET A 416 1.50 7.31 -9.63
C MET A 416 0.64 8.49 -9.13
N MET A 417 0.19 8.50 -7.87
CA MET A 417 -0.53 9.63 -7.27
C MET A 417 0.34 10.84 -6.90
N LEU A 418 1.67 10.68 -6.81
CA LEU A 418 2.65 11.73 -6.55
C LEU A 418 3.41 12.16 -7.83
N GLU A 419 3.36 11.35 -8.87
CA GLU A 419 4.11 11.52 -10.11
C GLU A 419 3.59 12.69 -10.99
N THR A 420 4.39 13.06 -11.99
CA THR A 420 4.21 14.27 -12.83
C THR A 420 2.89 14.34 -13.60
N ASN A 421 2.29 13.19 -13.94
CA ASN A 421 0.99 13.05 -14.61
C ASN A 421 -0.11 12.46 -13.70
N SER A 422 0.04 12.61 -12.37
CA SER A 422 -0.89 12.10 -11.35
C SER A 422 -2.37 12.49 -11.58
N ASP A 423 -2.64 13.68 -12.12
CA ASP A 423 -4.00 14.12 -12.40
C ASP A 423 -4.64 13.39 -13.58
N ALA A 424 -3.90 13.14 -14.66
CA ALA A 424 -4.36 12.30 -15.75
C ALA A 424 -4.62 10.85 -15.31
N VAL A 425 -3.86 10.34 -14.33
CA VAL A 425 -4.17 9.04 -13.69
C VAL A 425 -5.49 9.12 -12.92
N ALA A 426 -5.70 10.17 -12.12
CA ALA A 426 -6.97 10.38 -11.40
C ALA A 426 -8.18 10.49 -12.34
N ASP A 427 -8.00 11.12 -13.50
CA ASP A 427 -9.03 11.19 -14.56
C ASP A 427 -9.41 9.79 -15.05
N VAL A 428 -8.43 8.93 -15.37
CA VAL A 428 -8.67 7.53 -15.78
C VAL A 428 -9.45 6.73 -14.72
N LEU A 429 -9.19 6.96 -13.43
CA LEU A 429 -9.93 6.30 -12.34
C LEU A 429 -11.38 6.79 -12.27
N ALA A 430 -11.59 8.10 -12.36
CA ALA A 430 -12.91 8.71 -12.29
C ALA A 430 -13.78 8.36 -13.51
N ASP A 431 -13.19 8.27 -14.69
CA ASP A 431 -13.88 7.88 -15.92
C ASP A 431 -14.30 6.40 -15.89
N TRP A 432 -13.48 5.52 -15.31
CA TRP A 432 -13.89 4.14 -15.03
C TRP A 432 -15.08 4.08 -14.06
N LEU A 433 -15.03 4.86 -12.97
CA LEU A 433 -16.13 4.94 -12.01
C LEU A 433 -17.43 5.43 -12.67
N ALA A 434 -17.38 6.48 -13.50
CA ALA A 434 -18.54 6.98 -14.24
C ALA A 434 -19.12 5.96 -15.23
N GLY A 435 -18.30 5.05 -15.77
CA GLY A 435 -18.74 3.97 -16.64
C GLY A 435 -19.32 2.74 -15.93
N ARG A 436 -18.93 2.49 -14.66
CA ARG A 436 -19.31 1.28 -13.91
C ARG A 436 -20.28 1.49 -12.76
N VAL A 437 -20.22 2.64 -12.10
CA VAL A 437 -21.01 2.97 -10.92
C VAL A 437 -22.11 3.96 -11.30
N LYS A 438 -23.36 3.59 -11.03
CA LYS A 438 -24.57 4.38 -11.34
C LYS A 438 -25.38 4.61 -10.07
#